data_AF-A0A817BMU3-F1
#
_entry.id   AF-A0A817BMU3-F1
#
_cell.length_a   1.000
_cell.length_b   1.000
_cell.length_c   1.000
_cell.angle_alpha   90.00
_cell.angle_beta   90.00
_cell.angle_gamma   90.00
#
_symmetry.space_group_name_H-M   'P 1'
#
loop_
_entity.id
_entity.type
_entity.pdbx_description
1 polymer ?
#
loop_
_entity_poly.entity_id
_entity_poly.type
_entity_poly.pdbx_seq_one_letter_code
_entity_poly.pdbx_strand_id
1 'polypeptide(L)'
;MVLLQLISLSVNILCLIQKVPQIYQIYKTKNVESVSISSVLLEETAYTLILTYNLWRNYPLLTFFEYIFLFIQDLLLLWALSKYSMKESKEKDKLNDRSTPLYGIAM
;
A
#
# COMPACT_ATOMS: atom_id res chain seq x y z
N MET A 1 -25.11 1.37 21.68
CA MET A 1 -25.01 1.95 20.31
C MET A 1 -23.87 2.95 20.20
N VAL A 2 -23.82 3.99 21.05
CA VAL A 2 -22.75 5.02 21.05
C VAL A 2 -21.34 4.45 21.29
N LEU A 3 -21.17 3.48 22.20
CA LEU A 3 -19.85 2.89 22.51
C LEU A 3 -19.19 2.23 21.28
N LEU A 4 -19.96 1.50 20.46
CA LEU A 4 -19.46 0.83 19.26
C LEU A 4 -18.99 1.84 18.20
N GLN A 5 -19.73 2.94 18.06
CA GLN A 5 -19.38 4.01 17.12
C GLN A 5 -18.06 4.71 17.52
N LEU A 6 -17.83 4.89 18.82
CA LEU A 6 -16.58 5.46 19.33
C LEU A 6 -15.38 4.53 19.09
N ILE A 7 -15.58 3.21 19.17
CA ILE A 7 -14.53 2.22 18.91
C ILE A 7 -14.18 2.18 17.42
N SER A 8 -15.16 2.09 16.52
CA SER A 8 -14.88 2.13 15.07
C SER A 8 -14.22 3.44 14.65
N LEU A 9 -14.61 4.58 15.25
CA LEU A 9 -13.97 5.87 14.98
C LEU A 9 -12.52 5.90 15.47
N SER A 10 -12.23 5.37 16.66
CA SER A 10 -10.87 5.36 17.20
C SER A 10 -9.95 4.42 16.43
N VAL A 11 -10.44 3.27 15.98
CA VAL A 11 -9.72 2.33 15.10
C VAL A 11 -9.37 2.99 13.77
N ASN A 12 -10.30 3.74 13.17
CA ASN A 12 -10.05 4.48 11.94
C ASN A 12 -8.95 5.54 12.09
N ILE A 13 -8.96 6.29 13.20
CA ILE A 13 -7.94 7.29 13.50
C ILE A 13 -6.57 6.63 13.72
N LEU A 14 -6.52 5.51 14.46
CA LEU A 14 -5.29 4.75 14.66
C LEU A 14 -4.75 4.17 13.34
N CYS A 15 -5.64 3.74 12.45
CA CYS A 15 -5.26 3.22 11.14
C CYS A 15 -4.61 4.32 10.26
N LEU A 16 -5.16 5.53 10.27
CA LEU A 16 -4.55 6.69 9.59
C LEU A 16 -3.14 6.97 10.12
N ILE A 17 -2.92 6.84 11.43
CA ILE A 17 -1.59 7.00 12.04
C ILE A 17 -0.64 5.87 11.61
N GLN A 18 -1.12 4.63 11.48
CA GLN A 18 -0.33 3.48 11.01
C GLN A 18 0.01 3.51 9.51
N LYS A 19 -0.80 4.18 8.68
CA LYS A 19 -0.47 4.39 7.25
C LYS A 19 0.73 5.33 7.08
N VAL A 20 0.97 6.25 8.01
CA VAL A 20 2.11 7.20 7.97
C VAL A 20 3.49 6.52 8.04
N PRO A 21 3.81 5.62 8.99
CA PRO A 21 5.09 4.93 9.01
C PRO A 21 5.25 4.00 7.80
N GLN A 22 4.18 3.42 7.25
CA GLN A 22 4.23 2.68 5.99
C GLN A 22 4.72 3.59 4.85
N ILE A 23 4.13 4.78 4.68
CA ILE A 23 4.57 5.81 3.71
C ILE A 23 6.02 6.27 3.96
N TYR A 24 6.38 6.49 5.22
CA TYR A 24 7.72 6.95 5.59
C TYR A 24 8.81 5.91 5.32
N GLN A 25 8.54 4.63 5.59
CA GLN A 25 9.45 3.53 5.26
C GLN A 25 9.75 3.53 3.76
N ILE A 26 8.72 3.64 2.93
CA ILE A 26 8.84 3.71 1.46
C ILE A 26 9.69 4.90 1.02
N TYR A 27 9.47 6.08 1.60
CA TYR A 27 10.22 7.29 1.25
C TYR A 27 11.69 7.24 1.67
N LYS A 28 11.98 6.57 2.80
CA LYS A 28 13.31 6.54 3.41
C LYS A 28 14.26 5.54 2.76
N THR A 29 13.77 4.38 2.33
CA THR A 29 14.68 3.32 1.84
C THR A 29 15.10 3.50 0.38
N LYS A 30 14.37 4.25 -0.47
CA LYS A 30 14.63 4.33 -1.94
C LYS A 30 15.04 2.97 -2.53
N ASN A 31 14.48 1.91 -1.96
CA ASN A 31 14.75 0.52 -2.27
C ASN A 31 13.56 -0.26 -1.70
N VAL A 32 12.82 -0.91 -2.60
CA VAL A 32 11.50 -1.53 -2.40
C VAL A 32 11.52 -2.75 -1.46
N GLU A 33 12.65 -3.08 -0.84
CA GLU A 33 12.81 -4.29 -0.01
C GLU A 33 12.15 -4.21 1.37
N SER A 34 11.82 -3.02 1.89
CA SER A 34 11.25 -2.89 3.25
C SER A 34 9.72 -3.01 3.29
N VAL A 35 9.03 -2.88 2.16
CA VAL A 35 7.58 -3.13 2.06
C VAL A 35 7.32 -3.97 0.81
N SER A 36 7.10 -5.26 1.04
CA SER A 36 6.78 -6.20 -0.03
C SER A 36 5.45 -5.80 -0.68
N ILE A 37 5.48 -5.47 -1.98
CA ILE A 37 4.29 -5.28 -2.81
C ILE A 37 3.32 -6.47 -2.64
N SER A 38 3.87 -7.68 -2.46
CA SER A 38 3.08 -8.88 -2.18
C SER A 38 2.33 -8.83 -0.85
N SER A 39 2.85 -8.16 0.18
CA SER A 39 2.15 -7.97 1.47
C SER A 39 0.96 -7.03 1.33
N VAL A 40 1.10 -5.94 0.56
CA VAL A 40 0.00 -5.00 0.31
C VAL A 40 -1.07 -5.66 -0.56
N LEU A 41 -0.68 -6.42 -1.59
CA LEU A 41 -1.60 -7.23 -2.39
C LEU A 41 -2.34 -8.28 -1.55
N LEU A 42 -1.67 -8.89 -0.56
CA LEU A 42 -2.29 -9.84 0.36
C LEU A 42 -3.34 -9.16 1.25
N GLU A 43 -3.07 -7.93 1.69
CA GLU A 43 -3.99 -7.13 2.49
C GLU A 43 -5.25 -6.75 1.68
N GLU A 44 -5.05 -6.25 0.46
CA GLU A 44 -6.11 -5.95 -0.51
C GLU A 44 -6.98 -7.18 -0.84
N THR A 45 -6.37 -8.35 -1.01
CA THR A 45 -7.12 -9.60 -1.22
C THR A 45 -7.89 -10.05 0.03
N ALA A 46 -7.33 -9.87 1.22
CA ALA A 46 -8.03 -10.15 2.47
C ALA A 46 -9.26 -9.24 2.65
N TYR A 47 -9.14 -7.94 2.39
CA TYR A 47 -10.28 -7.01 2.42
C TYR A 47 -11.34 -7.40 1.38
N THR A 48 -10.93 -7.73 0.15
CA THR A 48 -11.83 -8.18 -0.91
C THR A 48 -12.61 -9.44 -0.52
N LEU A 49 -11.95 -10.42 0.12
CA LEU A 49 -12.60 -11.64 0.61
C LEU A 49 -13.61 -11.34 1.72
N ILE A 50 -13.24 -10.48 2.67
CA ILE A 50 -14.13 -10.07 3.78
C ILE A 50 -15.36 -9.33 3.24
N LEU A 51 -15.18 -8.41 2.30
CA LEU A 51 -16.27 -7.67 1.67
C LEU A 51 -17.22 -8.63 0.93
N THR A 52 -16.66 -9.52 0.10
CA THR A 52 -17.44 -10.51 -0.65
C THR A 52 -18.23 -11.43 0.28
N TYR A 53 -17.60 -11.88 1.38
CA TYR A 53 -18.25 -12.72 2.38
C TYR A 53 -19.43 -12.01 3.06
N ASN A 54 -19.25 -10.75 3.45
CA ASN A 54 -20.29 -9.97 4.11
C ASN A 54 -21.45 -9.63 3.18
N LEU A 55 -21.16 -9.34 1.91
CA LEU A 55 -22.14 -9.18 0.83
C LEU A 55 -22.95 -10.47 0.62
N TRP A 56 -22.28 -11.62 0.53
CA TRP A 56 -22.94 -12.91 0.32
C TRP A 56 -23.88 -13.28 1.48
N ARG A 57 -23.49 -12.93 2.70
CA ARG A 57 -24.28 -13.13 3.92
C ARG A 57 -25.38 -12.09 4.13
N ASN A 58 -25.54 -11.12 3.22
CA ASN A 58 -26.52 -10.03 3.29
C ASN A 58 -26.49 -9.28 4.64
N TYR A 59 -25.30 -9.09 5.21
CA TYR A 59 -25.16 -8.27 6.40
C TYR A 59 -25.48 -6.80 6.08
N PRO A 60 -26.03 -6.03 7.04
CA PRO A 60 -26.28 -4.62 6.82
C PRO A 60 -24.97 -3.89 6.49
N LEU A 61 -25.00 -2.99 5.50
CA LEU A 61 -23.83 -2.25 5.01
C LEU A 61 -23.02 -1.60 6.14
N LEU A 62 -23.69 -1.10 7.17
CA LEU A 62 -23.06 -0.46 8.32
C LEU A 62 -22.08 -1.38 9.08
N THR A 63 -22.28 -2.70 9.01
CA THR A 63 -21.43 -3.71 9.67
C THR A 63 -20.07 -3.85 8.99
N PHE A 64 -19.99 -3.66 7.67
CA PHE A 64 -18.75 -3.83 6.92
C PHE A 64 -18.25 -2.57 6.21
N PHE A 65 -18.95 -1.44 6.41
CA PHE A 65 -18.57 -0.13 5.88
C PHE A 65 -17.15 0.29 6.29
N GLU A 66 -16.74 -0.08 7.50
CA GLU A 66 -15.38 0.15 8.00
C GLU A 66 -14.33 -0.49 7.08
N TYR A 67 -14.56 -1.73 6.61
CA TYR A 67 -13.65 -2.41 5.69
C TYR A 67 -13.63 -1.77 4.30
N ILE A 68 -14.76 -1.23 3.81
CA ILE A 68 -14.80 -0.47 2.55
C ILE A 68 -13.93 0.79 2.67
N PHE A 69 -14.04 1.49 3.81
CA PHE A 69 -13.29 2.71 4.03
C PHE A 69 -11.78 2.44 4.20
N LEU A 70 -11.40 1.32 4.83
CA LEU A 70 -10.00 0.88 4.91
C LEU A 70 -9.44 0.48 3.53
N PHE A 71 -10.22 -0.22 2.72
CA PHE A 71 -9.85 -0.61 1.36
C PHE A 71 -9.56 0.61 0.47
N ILE A 72 -10.40 1.65 0.52
CA ILE A 72 -10.15 2.89 -0.24
C ILE A 72 -8.85 3.58 0.21
N GLN A 73 -8.56 3.61 1.51
CA GLN A 73 -7.32 4.19 2.03
C GLN A 73 -6.09 3.39 1.57
N ASP A 74 -6.19 2.06 1.51
CA ASP A 74 -5.10 1.20 1.07
C ASP A 74 -4.86 1.31 -0.45
N LEU A 75 -5.91 1.43 -1.26
CA LEU A 75 -5.80 1.76 -2.68
C LEU A 75 -5.09 3.10 -2.92
N LEU A 76 -5.39 4.13 -2.12
CA LEU A 76 -4.69 5.43 -2.21
C LEU A 76 -3.21 5.30 -1.85
N LEU A 77 -2.89 4.49 -0.84
CA LEU A 77 -1.52 4.17 -0.46
C LEU A 77 -0.78 3.43 -1.59
N LEU A 78 -1.42 2.43 -2.20
CA LEU A 78 -0.88 1.62 -3.30
C LEU A 78 -0.65 2.46 -4.56
N TRP A 79 -1.55 3.40 -4.86
CA TRP A 79 -1.37 4.36 -5.95
C TRP A 79 -0.17 5.28 -5.70
N ALA A 80 -0.02 5.81 -4.48
CA ALA A 80 1.14 6.62 -4.11
C ALA A 80 2.46 5.82 -4.21
N LEU A 81 2.43 4.55 -3.76
CA LEU A 81 3.52 3.58 -3.90
C LEU A 81 3.95 3.36 -5.35
N SER A 82 2.99 3.09 -6.24
CA SER A 82 3.23 2.83 -7.67
C SER A 82 3.98 4.00 -8.34
N LYS A 83 3.57 5.23 -8.02
CA LYS A 83 4.23 6.46 -8.49
C LYS A 83 5.71 6.56 -8.06
N TYR A 84 6.05 6.11 -6.85
CA TYR A 84 7.43 6.16 -6.35
C TYR A 84 8.29 5.01 -6.88
N SER A 85 7.76 3.78 -6.95
CA SER A 85 8.46 2.62 -7.51
C SER A 85 8.93 2.88 -8.96
N MET A 86 8.08 3.51 -9.79
CA MET A 86 8.45 3.90 -11.16
C MET A 86 9.58 4.93 -11.25
N LYS A 87 9.81 5.74 -10.20
CA LYS A 87 10.87 6.74 -10.17
C LYS A 87 12.23 6.09 -9.85
N GLU A 88 12.23 5.07 -9.01
CA GLU A 88 13.43 4.36 -8.59
C GLU A 88 14.03 3.53 -9.74
N SER A 89 13.20 2.83 -10.53
CA SER A 89 13.67 2.12 -11.74
C SER A 89 14.33 3.06 -12.76
N LYS A 90 13.77 4.26 -12.96
CA LYS A 90 14.36 5.24 -13.90
C LYS A 90 15.70 5.82 -13.43
N GLU A 91 15.97 5.83 -12.13
CA GLU A 91 17.23 6.35 -11.57
C GLU A 91 18.33 5.26 -11.55
N LYS A 92 17.96 4.00 -11.30
CA LYS A 92 18.87 2.84 -11.44
C LYS A 92 19.23 2.56 -12.90
N ASP A 93 18.29 2.71 -13.84
CA ASP A 93 18.59 2.59 -15.29
C ASP A 93 19.54 3.70 -15.78
N LYS A 94 19.38 4.94 -15.29
CA LYS A 94 20.29 6.05 -15.62
C LYS A 94 21.69 5.94 -15.00
N LEU A 95 21.85 5.16 -13.93
CA LEU A 95 23.15 4.90 -13.32
C LEU A 95 23.85 3.71 -13.98
N ASN A 96 23.09 2.67 -14.36
CA ASN A 96 23.58 1.52 -15.14
C ASN A 96 24.05 1.92 -16.55
N ASP A 97 23.31 2.82 -17.22
CA ASP A 97 23.65 3.38 -18.54
C ASP A 97 24.89 4.29 -18.50
N ARG A 98 25.17 4.94 -17.35
CA ARG A 98 26.39 5.77 -17.16
C ARG A 98 27.63 4.97 -16.80
N SER A 99 27.51 3.70 -16.41
CA SER A 99 28.65 2.81 -16.13
C SER A 99 29.16 2.02 -17.35
N THR A 100 28.50 2.10 -18.50
CA THR A 100 28.94 1.49 -19.76
C THR A 100 29.50 2.48 -20.79
N PRO A 101 30.60 3.20 -20.47
CA PRO A 101 31.55 3.56 -21.50
C PRO A 101 32.94 3.02 -21.11
N LEU A 102 33.45 2.06 -21.89
CA LEU A 102 34.83 1.51 -21.85
C LEU A 102 35.01 0.08 -21.31
N TYR A 103 34.25 -0.88 -21.82
CA TYR A 103 34.76 -2.27 -21.92
C TYR A 103 34.63 -2.85 -23.34
N GLY A 104 34.37 -2.00 -24.35
CA GLY A 104 34.15 -2.40 -25.75
C GLY A 104 35.10 -1.79 -26.78
N ILE A 105 36.17 -1.11 -26.38
CA ILE A 105 37.18 -0.52 -27.31
C ILE A 105 38.59 -1.12 -27.08
N ALA A 106 38.72 -2.09 -26.17
CA ALA A 106 39.98 -2.79 -25.93
C ALA A 106 39.80 -4.30 -26.14
N MET A 107 39.55 -4.71 -27.39
CA MET A 107 39.86 -6.06 -27.87
C MET A 107 40.19 -6.02 -29.36
#